data_AF-A0A352RG69-F1
#
_entry.id   AF-A0A352RG69-F1
#
_cell.length_a   1.000
_cell.length_b   1.000
_cell.length_c   1.000
_cell.angle_alpha   90.00
_cell.angle_beta   90.00
_cell.angle_gamma   90.00
#
_symmetry.space_group_name_H-M   'P 1'
#
loop_
_entity.id
_entity.type
_entity.pdbx_description
1 polymer ?
#
loop_
_entity_poly.entity_id
_entity_poly.type
_entity_poly.pdbx_seq_one_letter_code
_entity_poly.pdbx_strand_id
1 'polypeptide(L)' 'MSKQSKRAKFIQDKVVSEQVYTLSEAVNLLKEVKATKFDESVDVALRLGVDTRKAEQMVRGTCSMP' A
#
# COMPACT_ATOMS: atom_id res chain seq x y z
N MET A 1 -22.02 -4.09 -4.06
CA MET A 1 -20.91 -3.44 -3.34
C MET A 1 -21.23 -3.49 -1.86
N SER A 2 -20.63 -4.40 -1.11
CA SER A 2 -20.96 -4.56 0.32
C SER A 2 -20.52 -3.32 1.11
N LYS A 3 -21.29 -3.00 2.15
CA LYS A 3 -21.08 -1.82 3.00
C LYS A 3 -19.70 -1.93 3.65
N GLN A 4 -18.83 -0.95 3.40
CA GLN A 4 -17.48 -0.93 4.00
C GLN A 4 -17.55 -1.08 5.52
N SER A 5 -16.64 -1.88 6.07
CA SER A 5 -16.54 -2.10 7.51
C SER A 5 -16.21 -0.77 8.21
N LYS A 6 -16.63 -0.63 9.47
CA LYS A 6 -16.36 0.59 10.27
C LYS A 6 -14.86 0.95 10.32
N ARG A 7 -13.99 -0.07 10.24
CA ARG A 7 -12.53 0.08 10.22
C ARG A 7 -12.03 0.61 8.89
N ALA A 8 -12.55 0.11 7.76
CA ALA A 8 -12.16 0.59 6.43
C ALA A 8 -12.52 2.07 6.23
N LYS A 9 -13.66 2.52 6.80
CA LYS A 9 -14.06 3.93 6.76
C LYS A 9 -13.11 4.84 7.54
N PHE A 10 -12.75 4.46 8.77
CA PHE A 10 -11.80 5.22 9.59
C PHE A 10 -10.42 5.37 8.93
N ILE A 11 -9.98 4.36 8.18
CA ILE A 11 -8.73 4.41 7.41
C ILE A 11 -8.87 5.37 6.23
N GLN A 12 -9.99 5.33 5.50
CA GLN A 12 -10.24 6.26 4.39
C GLN A 12 -10.37 7.71 4.84
N ASP A 13 -10.93 7.98 6.01
CA ASP A 13 -11.05 9.35 6.55
C ASP A 13 -9.67 9.96 6.88
N LYS A 14 -8.67 9.12 7.20
CA LYS A 14 -7.30 9.56 7.53
C LYS A 14 -6.37 9.64 6.33
N VAL A 15 -6.66 8.89 5.26
CA VAL A 15 -5.79 8.81 4.08
C VAL A 15 -6.39 9.67 2.97
N VAL A 16 -5.75 10.79 2.65
CA VAL A 16 -6.16 11.65 1.54
C VAL A 16 -5.62 11.05 0.24
N SER A 17 -6.49 10.45 -0.56
CA SER A 17 -6.12 9.76 -1.80
C SER A 17 -5.49 10.64 -2.88
N GLU A 18 -5.62 11.96 -2.77
CA GLU A 18 -5.11 12.93 -3.75
C GLU A 18 -3.74 13.51 -3.38
N GLN A 19 -3.23 13.27 -2.16
CA GLN A 19 -1.92 13.76 -1.75
C GLN A 19 -0.82 12.75 -2.08
N VAL A 20 0.23 13.25 -2.74
CA VAL A 20 1.48 12.52 -2.91
C VAL A 20 2.28 12.66 -1.63
N TYR A 21 2.21 11.64 -0.77
CA TYR A 21 3.00 11.59 0.46
C TYR A 21 4.46 11.27 0.15
N THR A 22 5.38 11.90 0.88
CA THR A 22 6.78 11.44 0.91
C THR A 22 6.88 10.10 1.66
N LEU A 23 7.92 9.30 1.38
CA LEU A 23 8.11 7.99 2.03
C LEU A 23 8.12 8.09 3.56
N SER A 24 8.73 9.14 4.12
CA SER A 24 8.77 9.39 5.56
C SER A 24 7.39 9.68 6.16
N GLU A 25 6.58 10.49 5.48
CA GLU A 25 5.22 10.83 5.93
C GLU A 25 4.30 9.61 5.82
N ALA A 26 4.42 8.85 4.73
CA ALA A 26 3.66 7.61 4.54
C ALA A 26 3.95 6.59 5.65
N VAL A 27 5.21 6.38 6.03
CA VAL A 27 5.58 5.46 7.12
C VAL A 27 5.04 5.91 8.47
N ASN A 28 5.01 7.21 8.75
CA ASN A 28 4.44 7.74 9.98
C ASN A 28 2.92 7.56 10.02
N LEU A 29 2.22 7.89 8.92
CA LEU A 29 0.77 7.68 8.80
C LEU A 29 0.39 6.21 8.95
N LEU A 30 1.17 5.28 8.37
CA LEU A 30 0.93 3.84 8.53
C LEU A 30 0.98 3.40 9.99
N LYS A 31 1.88 3.96 10.80
CA LYS A 31 1.97 3.67 12.25
C LYS A 31 0.78 4.25 13.04
N GLU A 32 0.28 5.42 12.67
CA GLU A 32 -0.86 6.08 13.33
C GLU A 32 -2.22 5.47 12.97
N VAL A 33 -2.28 4.80 11.83
CA VAL A 33 -3.50 4.16 11.31
C VAL A 33 -3.66 2.74 11.84
N LYS A 34 -2.65 2.18 12.54
CA LYS A 34 -2.63 0.80 13.08
C LYS A 34 -3.93 0.51 13.85
N ALA A 35 -4.84 -0.19 13.17
CA ALA A 35 -6.20 -0.41 13.65
C ALA A 35 -6.37 -1.79 14.28
N THR A 36 -5.38 -2.68 14.11
CA THR A 36 -5.39 -4.05 14.61
C THR A 36 -4.45 -4.23 15.80
N LYS A 37 -4.70 -5.29 16.59
CA LYS A 37 -3.92 -5.64 17.79
C LYS A 37 -2.71 -6.53 17.49
N PHE A 38 -2.48 -6.88 16.23
CA PHE A 38 -1.41 -7.78 15.79
C PHE A 38 -0.39 -7.02 14.94
N ASP A 39 0.74 -7.65 14.64
CA ASP A 39 1.75 -7.05 13.78
C ASP A 39 1.35 -7.12 12.31
N GLU A 40 1.06 -5.95 11.75
CA GLU A 40 0.63 -5.76 10.38
C GLU A 40 1.81 -5.86 9.42
N SER A 41 1.60 -6.50 8.26
CA SER A 41 2.56 -6.50 7.16
C SER A 41 2.32 -5.28 6.26
N VAL A 42 3.40 -4.60 5.88
CA VAL A 42 3.35 -3.48 4.94
C VAL A 42 3.62 -4.00 3.54
N ASP A 43 2.73 -3.68 2.60
CA ASP A 43 2.88 -4.01 1.18
C ASP A 43 2.96 -2.72 0.35
N VAL A 44 3.63 -2.78 -0.79
CA VAL A 44 3.84 -1.64 -1.70
C VAL A 44 3.28 -1.98 -3.08
N ALA A 45 2.15 -1.37 -3.42
CA ALA A 45 1.54 -1.53 -4.72
C ALA A 45 2.18 -0.57 -5.75
N LEU A 46 2.96 -1.12 -6.68
CA LEU A 46 3.55 -0.37 -7.79
C LEU A 46 2.84 -0.73 -9.09
N ARG A 47 2.28 0.27 -9.78
CA ARG A 47 1.75 0.08 -11.13
C ARG A 47 2.87 0.18 -12.14
N LEU A 48 3.34 -0.96 -12.64
CA LEU A 48 4.35 -1.02 -13.69
C LEU A 48 3.68 -0.85 -15.07
N GLY A 49 4.22 0.02 -15.93
CA GLY A 49 3.73 0.29 -17.29
C GLY A 49 4.11 -0.79 -18.31
N VAL A 50 4.13 -2.05 -17.86
CA VAL A 50 4.73 -3.20 -18.52
C VAL A 50 3.63 -4.04 -19.16
N ASP A 51 3.80 -4.46 -20.41
CA ASP A 51 2.86 -5.36 -21.08
C ASP A 51 3.18 -6.82 -20.72
N THR A 52 2.39 -7.39 -19.82
CA THR A 52 2.57 -8.76 -19.32
C THR A 52 2.38 -9.85 -20.39
N ARG A 53 1.91 -9.48 -21.59
CA ARG A 53 1.80 -10.41 -22.73
C ARG A 53 3.13 -10.64 -23.44
N LYS A 54 4.10 -9.73 -23.28
CA LYS A 54 5.45 -9.86 -23.84
C LYS A 54 6.38 -10.45 -22.80
N ALA A 55 6.92 -11.65 -23.08
CA ALA A 55 7.75 -12.39 -22.12
C ALA A 55 8.98 -11.60 -21.62
N GLU A 56 9.60 -10.79 -22.49
CA GLU A 56 10.77 -9.97 -22.16
C GLU A 56 10.50 -8.83 -21.18
N GLN A 57 9.23 -8.44 -21.05
CA GLN A 57 8.82 -7.34 -20.19
C GLN A 57 8.46 -7.83 -18.77
N MET A 58 8.37 -9.14 -18.53
CA MET A 58 8.05 -9.68 -17.22
C MET A 58 9.14 -9.39 -16.19
N VAL A 59 8.83 -8.60 -15.17
CA VAL A 59 9.76 -8.30 -14.07
C VAL A 59 9.55 -9.30 -12.94
N ARG A 60 10.54 -10.16 -12.70
CA ARG A 60 10.58 -11.08 -11.56
C ARG A 60 11.97 -11.05 -10.94
N GLY A 61 12.05 -10.66 -9.67
CA GLY A 61 13.30 -10.59 -8.95
C GLY A 61 13.07 -10.76 -7.45
N THR A 62 14.14 -11.06 -6.73
CA THR A 62 14.19 -11.01 -5.27
C THR A 62 15.16 -9.91 -4.87
N CYS A 63 14.83 -9.17 -3.82
CA CYS A 63 15.74 -8.20 -3.22
C CYS A 63 16.03 -8.65 -1.79
N SER A 64 17.31 -8.63 -1.40
CA SER A 64 17.65 -8.78 0.01
C SER A 64 17.35 -7.47 0.71
N MET A 65 16.53 -7.50 1.74
CA MET A 65 16.40 -6.35 2.63
C MET A 65 17.68 -6.23 3.49
N PRO A 66 18.20 -5.01 3.70
CA PRO A 66 19.13 -4.71 4.78
C PRO A 66 18.45 -4.77 6.14
#